data_AF-A0A7L4YAB6-F1
#
_entry.id   AF-A0A7L4YAB6-F1
#
_cell.length_a   1.000
_cell.length_b   1.000
_cell.length_c   1.000
_cell.angle_alpha   90.00
_cell.angle_beta   90.00
_cell.angle_gamma   90.00
#
_symmetry.space_group_name_H-M   'P 1'
#
loop_
_entity.id
_entity.type
_entity.pdbx_description
1 polymer ?
#
loop_
_entity_poly.entity_id
_entity_poly.type
_entity_poly.pdbx_seq_one_letter_code
_entity_poly.pdbx_strand_id
1 'polypeptide(L)'
;MARLPRALGHRWPTLLALALALATFVDGLPPAPLLAGLLVVMPVCYLIFGAFRRELGRPGVLVLQLAGLLGFAAVALTALAVDDTLGFRLLAVGWLAHAVWDFVHHRTGKVVPRAWSEWCCVVDASGALAMLLLA
;
A
#
# COMPACT_ATOMS: atom_id res chain seq x y z
N MET A 1 -26.40 16.91 19.58
CA MET A 1 -25.35 17.01 18.53
C MET A 1 -24.01 16.45 19.03
N ALA A 2 -23.91 15.13 19.28
CA ALA A 2 -22.69 14.50 19.85
C ALA A 2 -22.36 13.12 19.24
N ARG A 3 -22.74 12.87 17.98
CA ARG A 3 -22.48 11.58 17.29
C ARG A 3 -21.25 11.60 16.36
N LEU A 4 -20.81 12.79 15.96
CA LEU A 4 -19.66 12.98 15.05
C LEU A 4 -18.29 12.52 15.65
N PRO A 5 -17.97 12.76 16.94
CA PRO A 5 -16.64 12.44 17.47
C PRO A 5 -16.36 10.93 17.54
N ARG A 6 -17.38 10.10 17.82
CA ARG A 6 -17.23 8.64 17.93
C ARG A 6 -17.14 7.94 16.56
N ALA A 7 -17.83 8.46 15.54
CA ALA A 7 -17.77 7.92 14.18
C ALA A 7 -16.40 8.19 13.53
N LEU A 8 -15.84 9.38 13.76
CA LEU A 8 -14.48 9.74 13.32
C LEU A 8 -13.41 8.91 14.06
N GLY A 9 -13.63 8.60 15.35
CA GLY A 9 -12.70 7.81 16.14
C GLY A 9 -12.48 6.37 15.66
N HIS A 10 -13.43 5.76 14.93
CA HIS A 10 -13.29 4.40 14.39
C HIS A 10 -12.85 4.35 12.91
N ARG A 11 -12.86 5.49 12.20
CA ARG A 11 -12.51 5.60 10.78
C ARG A 11 -11.22 6.40 10.55
N TRP A 12 -10.51 6.74 11.61
CA TRP A 12 -9.29 7.55 11.52
C TRP A 12 -8.25 6.97 10.53
N PRO A 13 -8.04 5.64 10.37
CA PRO A 13 -7.06 5.13 9.42
C PRO A 13 -7.48 5.47 7.99
N THR A 14 -8.75 5.24 7.64
CA THR A 14 -9.29 5.57 6.32
C THR A 14 -9.22 7.07 6.04
N LEU A 15 -9.60 7.91 7.01
CA LEU A 15 -9.62 9.36 6.83
C LEU A 15 -8.21 9.93 6.66
N LEU A 16 -7.26 9.44 7.46
CA LEU A 16 -5.85 9.83 7.33
C LEU A 16 -5.26 9.36 5.99
N ALA A 17 -5.61 8.15 5.54
CA ALA A 17 -5.17 7.62 4.25
C ALA A 17 -5.71 8.45 3.09
N LEU A 18 -7.00 8.80 3.09
CA LEU A 18 -7.61 9.66 2.08
C LEU A 18 -6.99 11.06 2.07
N ALA A 19 -6.75 11.64 3.26
CA ALA A 19 -6.10 12.95 3.38
C ALA A 19 -4.67 12.91 2.81
N LEU A 20 -3.90 11.85 3.13
CA LEU A 20 -2.56 11.68 2.58
C LEU A 20 -2.59 11.49 1.06
N ALA A 21 -3.47 10.62 0.55
CA ALA A 21 -3.60 10.39 -0.88
C ALA A 21 -3.96 11.68 -1.62
N LEU A 22 -4.94 12.43 -1.10
CA LEU A 22 -5.28 13.75 -1.66
C LEU A 22 -4.07 14.68 -1.65
N ALA A 23 -3.39 14.83 -0.51
CA ALA A 23 -2.21 15.70 -0.40
C ALA A 23 -1.06 15.27 -1.32
N THR A 24 -0.94 13.98 -1.63
CA THR A 24 0.12 13.44 -2.49
C THR A 24 -0.14 13.70 -3.97
N PHE A 25 -1.39 13.66 -4.41
CA PHE A 25 -1.76 13.67 -5.83
C PHE A 25 -2.52 14.93 -6.28
N VAL A 26 -2.83 15.86 -5.38
CA VAL A 26 -3.59 17.08 -5.71
C VAL A 26 -2.90 17.96 -6.75
N ASP A 27 -1.57 17.98 -6.75
CA ASP A 27 -0.76 18.78 -7.69
C ASP A 27 -0.27 17.97 -8.92
N GLY A 28 -0.81 16.76 -9.13
CA GLY A 28 -0.44 15.86 -10.21
C GLY A 28 0.32 14.61 -9.75
N LEU A 29 0.98 13.92 -10.69
CA LEU A 29 1.72 12.70 -10.39
C LEU A 29 3.10 13.01 -9.78
N PRO A 30 3.43 12.41 -8.63
CA PRO A 30 4.80 12.39 -8.15
C PRO A 30 5.73 11.65 -9.13
N PRO A 31 7.05 11.88 -9.06
CA PRO A 31 8.01 11.18 -9.92
C PRO A 31 7.89 9.66 -9.79
N ALA A 32 7.93 8.95 -10.92
CA ALA A 32 7.82 7.49 -10.96
C ALA A 32 8.81 6.77 -10.02
N PRO A 33 10.09 7.19 -9.87
CA PRO A 33 11.01 6.59 -8.90
C PRO A 33 10.53 6.66 -7.44
N LEU A 34 9.82 7.73 -7.06
CA LEU A 34 9.25 7.85 -5.71
C LEU A 34 8.11 6.85 -5.51
N LEU A 35 7.18 6.78 -6.46
CA LEU A 35 6.05 5.85 -6.39
C LEU A 35 6.49 4.38 -6.45
N ALA A 36 7.52 4.08 -7.25
CA ALA A 36 8.18 2.78 -7.30
C ALA A 36 8.87 2.45 -5.97
N GLY A 37 9.58 3.40 -5.37
CA GLY A 37 10.20 3.24 -4.05
C GLY A 37 9.17 2.95 -2.97
N LEU A 38 8.06 3.69 -2.93
CA LEU A 38 6.97 3.46 -1.99
C LEU A 38 6.35 2.07 -2.14
N LEU A 39 6.13 1.59 -3.37
CA LEU A 39 5.65 0.23 -3.65
C LEU A 39 6.55 -0.86 -3.04
N VAL A 40 7.85 -0.62 -2.91
CA VAL A 40 8.81 -1.54 -2.27
C VAL A 40 8.86 -1.35 -0.75
N VAL A 41 8.76 -0.11 -0.27
CA VAL A 41 8.78 0.19 1.17
C VAL A 41 7.59 -0.45 1.88
N MET A 42 6.41 -0.47 1.26
CA MET A 42 5.20 -1.05 1.84
C MET A 42 5.37 -2.51 2.29
N PRO A 43 5.77 -3.49 1.43
CA PRO A 43 6.00 -4.86 1.86
C PRO A 43 7.21 -5.02 2.80
N VAL A 44 8.18 -4.10 2.78
CA VAL A 44 9.25 -4.07 3.81
C VAL A 44 8.66 -3.77 5.19
N CYS A 45 7.70 -2.84 5.30
CA CYS A 45 7.00 -2.58 6.56
C CYS A 45 6.30 -3.85 7.09
N TYR A 46 5.76 -4.69 6.21
CA TYR A 46 5.12 -5.96 6.60
C TYR A 46 6.12 -6.96 7.21
N LEU A 47 7.34 -7.05 6.67
CA LEU A 47 8.40 -7.85 7.29
C LEU A 47 8.77 -7.31 8.68
N ILE A 48 8.88 -5.99 8.82
CA ILE A 48 9.21 -5.34 10.10
C ILE A 48 8.12 -5.63 11.14
N PHE A 49 6.84 -5.39 10.81
CA PHE A 49 5.73 -5.68 11.71
C PHE A 49 5.61 -7.18 12.02
N GLY A 50 5.76 -8.03 11.01
CA GLY A 50 5.74 -9.48 11.19
C GLY A 50 6.83 -9.93 12.17
N ALA A 51 8.02 -9.32 12.12
CA ALA A 51 9.11 -9.60 13.04
C ALA A 51 8.75 -9.15 14.47
N PHE A 52 8.28 -7.91 14.65
CA PHE A 52 7.89 -7.38 15.96
C PHE A 52 6.73 -8.15 16.60
N ARG A 53 5.76 -8.58 15.79
CA ARG A 53 4.60 -9.37 16.24
C ARG A 53 4.91 -10.87 16.33
N ARG A 54 6.15 -11.29 16.01
CA ARG A 54 6.61 -12.69 16.01
C ARG A 54 5.79 -13.61 15.12
N GLU A 55 5.21 -13.07 14.04
CA GLU A 55 4.37 -13.82 13.11
C GLU A 55 5.16 -14.47 11.97
N LEU A 56 6.40 -14.02 11.70
CA LEU A 56 7.25 -14.58 10.63
C LEU A 56 7.66 -16.04 10.88
N GLY A 57 7.68 -16.50 12.15
CA GLY A 57 8.00 -17.88 12.49
C GLY A 57 6.87 -18.87 12.18
N ARG A 58 5.67 -18.39 11.81
CA ARG A 58 4.55 -19.25 11.44
C ARG A 58 4.84 -19.90 10.08
N PRO A 59 4.50 -21.19 9.88
CA PRO A 59 4.77 -21.89 8.63
C PRO A 59 4.27 -21.10 7.40
N GLY A 60 5.15 -20.87 6.44
CA GLY A 60 4.85 -20.19 5.17
C GLY A 60 4.72 -18.66 5.24
N VAL A 61 4.61 -18.03 6.41
CA VAL A 61 4.41 -16.57 6.49
C VAL A 61 5.62 -15.80 5.98
N LEU A 62 6.83 -16.15 6.42
CA LEU A 62 8.05 -15.49 5.94
C LEU A 62 8.21 -15.65 4.42
N VAL A 63 8.00 -16.85 3.91
CA VAL A 63 8.10 -17.14 2.46
C VAL A 63 7.10 -16.29 1.68
N LEU A 64 5.85 -16.19 2.16
CA LEU A 64 4.83 -15.36 1.52
C LEU A 64 5.24 -13.88 1.53
N GLN A 65 5.71 -13.33 2.65
CA GLN A 65 6.12 -11.93 2.72
C GLN A 65 7.33 -11.62 1.84
N LEU A 66 8.32 -12.53 1.78
CA LEU A 66 9.46 -12.39 0.88
C LEU A 66 9.06 -12.51 -0.60
N ALA A 67 8.16 -13.43 -0.93
CA ALA A 67 7.62 -13.55 -2.29
C ALA A 67 6.85 -12.30 -2.70
N GLY A 68 6.05 -11.72 -1.79
CA GLY A 68 5.38 -10.44 -1.99
C GLY A 68 6.40 -9.32 -2.24
N LEU A 69 7.40 -9.16 -1.37
CA LEU A 69 8.46 -8.17 -1.52
C LEU A 69 9.17 -8.29 -2.88
N LEU A 70 9.56 -9.50 -3.27
CA LEU A 70 10.22 -9.75 -4.55
C LEU A 70 9.30 -9.42 -5.73
N GLY A 71 8.02 -9.79 -5.66
CA GLY A 71 7.03 -9.47 -6.69
C GLY A 71 6.83 -7.96 -6.87
N PHE A 72 6.62 -7.24 -5.76
CA PHE A 72 6.45 -5.79 -5.79
C PHE A 72 7.72 -5.06 -6.24
N ALA A 73 8.90 -5.53 -5.81
CA ALA A 73 10.19 -5.00 -6.28
C ALA A 73 10.39 -5.24 -7.77
N ALA A 74 10.03 -6.42 -8.30
CA ALA A 74 10.10 -6.70 -9.73
C ALA A 74 9.19 -5.76 -10.54
N VAL A 75 7.96 -5.52 -10.06
CA VAL A 75 7.03 -4.56 -10.70
C VAL A 75 7.62 -3.15 -10.67
N ALA A 76 8.13 -2.70 -9.52
CA ALA A 76 8.74 -1.38 -9.36
C ALA A 76 9.92 -1.19 -10.32
N LEU A 77 10.84 -2.15 -10.38
CA LEU A 77 12.00 -2.09 -11.28
C LEU A 77 11.59 -2.12 -12.76
N THR A 78 10.60 -2.93 -13.11
CA THR A 78 10.10 -3.01 -14.49
C THR A 78 9.43 -1.71 -14.91
N ALA A 79 8.65 -1.08 -14.02
CA ALA A 79 8.04 0.22 -14.28
C ALA A 79 9.08 1.31 -14.54
N LEU A 80 10.24 1.25 -13.88
CA LEU A 80 11.35 2.21 -14.10
C LEU A 80 12.20 1.90 -15.34
N ALA A 81 12.00 0.74 -15.96
CA ALA A 81 12.77 0.30 -17.13
C ALA A 81 12.02 0.52 -18.46
N VAL A 82 10.79 1.01 -18.42
CA VAL A 82 9.93 1.28 -19.58
C VAL A 82 9.64 2.78 -19.72
N ASP A 83 8.91 3.17 -20.78
CA ASP A 83 8.45 4.55 -20.93
C ASP A 83 7.49 4.97 -19.81
N ASP A 84 7.38 6.28 -19.58
CA ASP A 84 6.64 6.84 -18.45
C ASP A 84 5.16 6.39 -18.43
N THR A 85 4.48 6.39 -19.59
CA THR A 85 3.07 6.01 -19.67
C THR A 85 2.86 4.55 -19.27
N LEU A 86 3.67 3.63 -19.79
CA LEU A 86 3.60 2.23 -19.38
C LEU A 86 4.07 2.04 -17.92
N GLY A 87 5.08 2.80 -17.50
CA GLY A 87 5.63 2.79 -16.15
C GLY A 87 4.57 3.12 -15.09
N PHE A 88 3.83 4.22 -15.26
CA PHE A 88 2.75 4.57 -14.35
C PHE A 88 1.60 3.56 -14.36
N ARG A 89 1.28 2.95 -15.51
CA ARG A 89 0.27 1.87 -15.57
C ARG A 89 0.73 0.62 -14.82
N LEU A 90 1.99 0.24 -14.92
CA LEU A 90 2.57 -0.86 -14.15
C LEU A 90 2.59 -0.56 -12.66
N LEU A 91 2.94 0.67 -12.27
CA LEU A 91 2.87 1.11 -10.88
C LEU A 91 1.43 1.08 -10.37
N ALA A 92 0.45 1.53 -11.14
CA ALA A 92 -0.95 1.46 -10.75
C ALA A 92 -1.42 0.03 -10.51
N VAL A 93 -1.03 -0.92 -11.36
CA VAL A 93 -1.30 -2.35 -11.17
C VAL A 93 -0.60 -2.88 -9.91
N GLY A 94 0.66 -2.51 -9.69
CA GLY A 94 1.43 -2.90 -8.50
C GLY A 94 0.80 -2.40 -7.21
N TRP A 95 0.44 -1.12 -7.16
CA TRP A 95 -0.23 -0.50 -6.02
C TRP A 95 -1.62 -1.12 -5.79
N LEU A 96 -2.41 -1.36 -6.84
CA LEU A 96 -3.70 -2.04 -6.67
C LEU A 96 -3.55 -3.48 -6.15
N ALA A 97 -2.55 -4.21 -6.64
CA ALA A 97 -2.23 -5.54 -6.14
C ALA A 97 -1.81 -5.50 -4.65
N HIS A 98 -1.07 -4.46 -4.25
CA HIS A 98 -0.74 -4.23 -2.85
C HIS A 98 -1.97 -3.87 -2.01
N ALA A 99 -2.91 -3.07 -2.52
CA ALA A 99 -4.19 -2.83 -1.86
C ALA A 99 -4.98 -4.13 -1.60
N VAL A 100 -4.97 -5.07 -2.55
CA VAL A 100 -5.56 -6.40 -2.37
C VAL A 100 -4.80 -7.19 -1.29
N TRP A 101 -3.47 -7.13 -1.29
CA TRP A 101 -2.62 -7.73 -0.26
C TRP A 101 -2.97 -7.19 1.13
N ASP A 102 -3.11 -5.88 1.27
CA ASP A 102 -3.51 -5.20 2.50
C ASP A 102 -4.89 -5.64 2.95
N PHE A 103 -5.86 -5.73 2.03
CA PHE A 103 -7.20 -6.20 2.35
C PHE A 103 -7.18 -7.61 2.94
N VAL A 104 -6.38 -8.53 2.38
CA VAL A 104 -6.21 -9.89 2.95
C VAL A 104 -5.65 -9.82 4.37
N HIS A 105 -4.65 -8.99 4.62
CA HIS A 105 -4.07 -8.83 5.97
C HIS A 105 -5.03 -8.16 6.94
N HIS A 106 -5.82 -7.20 6.48
CA HIS A 106 -6.88 -6.56 7.25
C HIS A 106 -7.99 -7.55 7.65
N ARG A 107 -8.36 -8.46 6.74
CA ARG A 107 -9.39 -9.48 6.98
C ARG A 107 -8.89 -10.60 7.89
N THR A 108 -7.61 -10.97 7.79
CA THR A 108 -7.02 -12.05 8.60
C THR A 108 -6.50 -11.58 9.96
N GLY A 109 -6.17 -10.29 10.11
CA GLY A 109 -5.59 -9.72 11.32
C GLY A 109 -4.17 -10.21 11.63
N LYS A 110 -3.47 -10.73 10.60
CA LYS A 110 -2.13 -11.31 10.70
C LYS A 110 -1.07 -10.34 10.18
N VAL A 111 0.17 -10.55 10.60
CA VAL A 111 1.42 -9.86 10.20
C VAL A 111 1.49 -8.39 10.61
N VAL A 112 0.47 -7.59 10.33
CA VAL A 112 0.40 -6.15 10.64
C VAL A 112 -0.82 -5.82 11.52
N PRO A 113 -0.80 -4.71 12.27
CA PRO A 113 -2.01 -4.19 12.92
C PRO A 113 -3.13 -3.93 11.90
N ARG A 114 -4.37 -4.25 12.26
CA ARG A 114 -5.52 -4.11 11.36
C ARG A 114 -5.76 -2.68 10.86
N ALA A 115 -5.44 -1.68 11.68
CA ALA A 115 -5.50 -0.27 11.29
C ALA A 115 -4.40 0.11 10.28
N TRP A 116 -3.22 -0.52 10.36
CA TRP A 116 -2.14 -0.29 9.40
C TRP A 116 -2.52 -0.80 8.01
N SER A 117 -3.03 -2.04 7.93
CA SER A 117 -3.49 -2.59 6.64
C SER A 117 -4.72 -1.88 6.10
N GLU A 118 -5.61 -1.36 6.95
CA GLU A 118 -6.72 -0.51 6.49
C GLU A 118 -6.22 0.80 5.87
N TRP A 119 -5.28 1.47 6.52
CA TRP A 119 -4.69 2.71 6.03
C TRP A 119 -3.93 2.48 4.72
N CYS A 120 -3.06 1.47 4.68
CA CYS A 120 -2.26 1.14 3.49
C CYS A 120 -3.17 0.79 2.31
N CYS A 121 -4.18 -0.06 2.53
CA CYS A 121 -5.13 -0.44 1.48
C CYS A 121 -5.79 0.78 0.81
N VAL A 122 -6.12 1.81 1.59
CA VAL A 122 -6.80 3.01 1.09
C VAL A 122 -5.82 3.94 0.38
N VAL A 123 -4.60 4.12 0.91
CA VAL A 123 -3.54 4.86 0.22
C VAL A 123 -3.25 4.21 -1.13
N ASP A 124 -3.13 2.89 -1.16
CA ASP A 124 -2.72 2.12 -2.33
C ASP A 124 -3.79 2.13 -3.42
N ALA A 125 -5.05 1.89 -3.04
CA ALA A 125 -6.16 1.96 -3.97
C ALA A 125 -6.34 3.38 -4.53
N SER A 126 -6.17 4.41 -3.69
CA SER A 126 -6.28 5.80 -4.13
C SER A 126 -5.13 6.21 -5.04
N GLY A 127 -3.90 5.79 -4.72
CA GLY A 127 -2.72 6.04 -5.55
C GLY A 127 -2.78 5.31 -6.89
N ALA A 128 -3.24 4.05 -6.90
CA ALA A 128 -3.51 3.30 -8.12
C ALA A 128 -4.53 4.04 -9.01
N LEU A 129 -5.64 4.50 -8.42
CA LEU A 129 -6.64 5.27 -9.14
C LEU A 129 -6.08 6.59 -9.68
N ALA A 130 -5.31 7.34 -8.88
CA ALA A 130 -4.69 8.58 -9.30
C ALA A 130 -3.73 8.37 -10.49
N MET A 131 -2.86 7.35 -10.42
CA MET A 131 -1.97 6.98 -11.53
C MET A 131 -2.74 6.62 -12.80
N LEU A 132 -3.87 5.91 -12.71
CA LEU A 132 -4.67 5.59 -13.90
C LEU A 132 -5.39 6.80 -14.50
N LEU A 133 -5.74 7.80 -13.68
CA LEU A 133 -6.48 8.98 -14.12
C LEU A 133 -5.57 10.11 -14.62
N LEU A 134 -4.32 10.18 -14.15
CA LEU A 134 -3.42 11.30 -14.38
C LEU A 134 -2.22 10.97 -15.29
N ALA A 135 -1.98 9.70 -15.63
CA ALA A 135 -0.86 9.25 -16.47
C ALA A 135 -1.16 9.21 -17.97
#